data_AF-A0A0F2Q1B5-F1
#
_entry.id   AF-A0A0F2Q1B5-F1
#
_cell.length_a   1.000
_cell.length_b   1.000
_cell.length_c   1.000
_cell.angle_alpha   90.00
_cell.angle_beta   90.00
_cell.angle_gamma   90.00
#
_symmetry.space_group_name_H-M   'P 1'
#
loop_
_entity.id
_entity.type
_entity.pdbx_description
1 polymer ?
#
loop_
_entity_poly.entity_id
_entity_poly.type
_entity_poly.pdbx_seq_one_letter_code
_entity_poly.pdbx_strand_id
1 'polypeptide(L)'
;MKKSVAEITPINIIERFVEAQRDKGKAELTAKTYRQVIEAFSRYLNDKGGSLNALTRFDIQSYITYLEAEGRTATTLNKTFSTIRVFAKFIKRLEITDNIRLPEVRKVQHIAPKCLECNELNNLLRKVERKNNPRDTAIVYTLLYTGVRVSELVALNREDITISTRSGSLKVRNGKGNVARTVPLPGEARLYLTEYLEEREDNNPALFLSNYRKRISVRSVQHLLKKLGTYPHQLRHSYCSVLVRKGIDIATVAELAGHSDINTTRRYSKPTAKELTEAIDKAFFS
;
A
#
# COMPACT_ATOMS: atom_id res chain seq x y z
N MET A 1 21.88 42.86 -36.57
CA MET A 1 22.61 41.59 -36.36
C MET A 1 21.99 40.86 -35.18
N LYS A 2 21.48 39.65 -35.44
CA LYS A 2 20.68 38.81 -34.55
C LYS A 2 21.50 38.36 -33.33
N LYS A 3 21.04 38.66 -32.12
CA LYS A 3 21.45 37.91 -30.92
C LYS A 3 20.66 36.59 -30.93
N SER A 4 21.41 35.50 -31.04
CA SER A 4 20.97 34.12 -30.98
C SER A 4 20.15 33.89 -29.71
N VAL A 5 18.87 33.54 -29.93
CA VAL A 5 18.02 32.90 -28.93
C VAL A 5 18.62 31.53 -28.70
N ALA A 6 19.13 31.29 -27.49
CA ALA A 6 19.62 29.98 -27.10
C ALA A 6 18.49 28.95 -27.26
N GLU A 7 18.69 28.02 -28.19
CA GLU A 7 17.81 26.88 -28.43
C GLU A 7 17.67 26.06 -27.15
N ILE A 8 16.46 26.02 -26.61
CA ILE A 8 16.08 25.14 -25.51
C ILE A 8 16.10 23.71 -26.07
N THR A 9 17.19 22.99 -25.82
CA THR A 9 17.27 21.56 -26.16
C THR A 9 16.25 20.79 -25.31
N PRO A 10 15.52 19.80 -25.90
CA PRO A 10 14.46 19.03 -25.26
C PRO A 10 15.03 18.03 -24.24
N ILE A 11 15.55 18.54 -23.13
CA ILE A 11 15.67 17.79 -21.89
C ILE A 11 14.22 17.60 -21.38
N ASN A 12 13.72 16.44 -21.79
CA ASN A 12 12.35 15.90 -21.75
C ASN A 12 11.43 16.60 -20.72
N ILE A 13 10.35 17.22 -21.19
CA ILE A 13 9.31 17.87 -20.36
C ILE A 13 8.78 16.97 -19.22
N ILE A 14 8.88 15.65 -19.40
CA ILE A 14 8.57 14.63 -18.39
C ILE A 14 9.58 14.65 -17.23
N GLU A 15 10.88 14.78 -17.51
CA GLU A 15 11.92 14.90 -16.47
C GLU A 15 11.69 16.13 -15.61
N ARG A 16 11.53 17.30 -16.26
CA ARG A 16 11.23 18.57 -15.58
C ARG A 16 9.97 18.50 -14.75
N PHE A 17 8.94 17.80 -15.25
CA PHE A 17 7.72 17.55 -14.51
C PHE A 17 7.99 16.72 -13.25
N VAL A 18 8.72 15.61 -13.37
CA VAL A 18 9.01 14.71 -12.26
C VAL A 18 9.86 15.39 -11.19
N GLU A 19 10.89 16.14 -11.58
CA GLU A 19 11.73 16.96 -10.70
C GLU A 19 10.88 18.00 -9.96
N ALA A 20 10.03 18.75 -10.66
CA ALA A 20 9.15 19.73 -10.03
C ALA A 20 8.17 19.10 -9.02
N GLN A 21 7.81 17.82 -9.17
CA GLN A 21 6.99 17.11 -8.18
C GLN A 21 7.82 16.63 -6.98
N ARG A 22 9.10 16.26 -7.19
CA ARG A 22 10.04 15.95 -6.12
C ARG A 22 10.31 17.19 -5.25
N ASP A 23 10.52 18.35 -5.87
CA ASP A 23 10.75 19.63 -5.18
C ASP A 23 9.54 20.05 -4.33
N LYS A 24 8.33 19.72 -4.79
CA LYS A 24 7.08 19.88 -4.01
C LYS A 24 6.91 18.86 -2.89
N GLY A 25 7.95 18.07 -2.60
CA GLY A 25 7.95 17.09 -1.53
C GLY A 25 7.10 15.85 -1.81
N LYS A 26 6.75 15.51 -3.05
CA LYS A 26 6.06 14.24 -3.33
C LYS A 26 6.95 13.05 -2.99
N ALA A 27 6.35 11.91 -2.64
CA ALA A 27 7.08 10.68 -2.38
C ALA A 27 7.70 10.15 -3.68
N GLU A 28 8.87 9.52 -3.59
CA GLU A 28 9.59 9.00 -4.78
C GLU A 28 8.73 7.99 -5.57
N LEU A 29 7.92 7.19 -4.87
CA LEU A 29 6.99 6.28 -5.53
C LEU A 29 5.90 7.04 -6.33
N THR A 30 5.39 8.15 -5.79
CA THR A 30 4.42 9.00 -6.48
C THR A 30 5.05 9.64 -7.72
N ALA A 31 6.29 10.14 -7.60
CA ALA A 31 7.04 10.71 -8.72
C ALA A 31 7.27 9.66 -9.82
N LYS A 32 7.63 8.43 -9.45
CA LYS A 32 7.75 7.29 -10.38
C LYS A 32 6.42 6.94 -11.05
N THR A 33 5.31 6.91 -10.31
CA THR A 33 3.98 6.67 -10.90
C THR A 33 3.62 7.77 -11.89
N TYR A 34 3.87 9.04 -11.53
CA TYR A 34 3.62 10.17 -12.42
C TYR A 34 4.39 10.07 -13.72
N ARG A 35 5.69 9.77 -13.64
CA ARG A 35 6.53 9.50 -14.80
C ARG A 35 5.92 8.43 -15.72
N GLN A 36 5.63 7.25 -15.17
CA GLN A 36 5.13 6.11 -15.95
C GLN A 36 3.82 6.42 -16.67
N VAL A 37 2.91 7.14 -16.01
CA VAL A 37 1.63 7.53 -16.62
C VAL A 37 1.84 8.53 -17.75
N ILE A 38 2.68 9.56 -17.55
CA ILE A 38 2.92 10.58 -18.59
C ILE A 38 3.75 10.02 -19.75
N GLU A 39 4.68 9.11 -19.51
CA GLU A 39 5.41 8.39 -20.58
C GLU A 39 4.48 7.50 -21.40
N ALA A 40 3.53 6.81 -20.77
CA ALA A 40 2.51 6.02 -21.48
C ALA A 40 1.59 6.92 -22.31
N PHE A 41 1.18 8.06 -21.77
CA PHE A 41 0.37 9.04 -22.50
C PHE A 41 1.14 9.66 -23.68
N SER A 42 2.40 10.02 -23.47
CA SER A 42 3.26 10.57 -24.53
C SER A 42 3.44 9.58 -25.68
N ARG A 43 3.61 8.29 -25.39
CA ARG A 43 3.70 7.25 -26.44
C ARG A 43 2.41 7.17 -27.25
N TYR A 44 1.27 7.12 -26.58
CA TYR A 44 -0.04 7.15 -27.26
C TYR A 44 -0.22 8.38 -28.16
N LEU A 45 0.18 9.56 -27.68
CA LEU A 45 0.09 10.80 -28.47
C LEU A 45 0.97 10.73 -29.72
N ASN A 46 2.22 10.28 -29.57
CA ASN A 46 3.15 10.16 -30.70
C ASN A 46 2.60 9.21 -31.77
N ASP A 47 2.00 8.08 -31.37
CA ASP A 47 1.38 7.10 -32.28
C ASP A 47 0.18 7.68 -33.04
N LYS A 48 -0.44 8.75 -32.51
CA LYS A 48 -1.57 9.48 -33.12
C LYS A 48 -1.15 10.80 -33.77
N GLY A 49 0.15 11.08 -33.88
CA GLY A 49 0.68 12.32 -34.46
C GLY A 49 0.58 13.56 -33.56
N GLY A 50 0.24 13.38 -32.28
CA GLY A 50 0.20 14.44 -31.26
C GLY A 50 1.49 14.56 -30.46
N SER A 51 1.55 15.52 -29.53
CA SER A 51 2.67 15.68 -28.61
C SER A 51 2.26 16.31 -27.28
N LEU A 52 3.05 16.11 -26.23
CA LEU A 52 2.82 16.74 -24.92
C LEU A 52 2.91 18.27 -24.96
N ASN A 53 3.63 18.85 -25.94
CA ASN A 53 3.80 20.30 -26.07
C ASN A 53 2.54 20.97 -26.64
N ALA A 54 1.79 20.25 -27.48
CA ALA A 54 0.59 20.73 -28.15
C ALA A 54 -0.68 20.03 -27.64
N LEU A 55 -0.75 19.78 -26.34
CA LEU A 55 -1.86 19.04 -25.74
C LEU A 55 -3.20 19.77 -25.91
N THR A 56 -4.25 19.03 -26.29
CA THR A 56 -5.62 19.51 -26.35
C THR A 56 -6.55 18.71 -25.43
N ARG A 57 -7.75 19.23 -25.19
CA ARG A 57 -8.80 18.48 -24.48
C ARG A 57 -9.19 17.19 -25.22
N PHE A 58 -9.19 17.24 -26.56
CA PHE A 58 -9.52 16.09 -27.40
C PHE A 58 -8.52 14.95 -27.21
N ASP A 59 -7.23 15.26 -27.08
CA ASP A 59 -6.17 14.28 -26.85
C ASP A 59 -6.36 13.52 -25.53
N ILE A 60 -6.70 14.25 -24.46
CA ILE A 60 -6.97 13.65 -23.15
C ILE A 60 -8.21 12.75 -23.22
N GLN A 61 -9.31 13.24 -23.80
CA GLN A 61 -10.54 12.46 -23.90
C GLN A 61 -10.32 11.20 -24.74
N SER A 62 -9.63 11.31 -25.87
CA SER A 62 -9.32 10.19 -26.76
C SER A 62 -8.46 9.14 -26.06
N TYR A 63 -7.49 9.58 -25.24
CA TYR A 63 -6.67 8.65 -24.46
C TYR A 63 -7.45 7.92 -23.37
N ILE A 64 -8.34 8.61 -22.65
CA ILE A 64 -9.21 7.95 -21.66
C ILE A 64 -10.12 6.92 -22.34
N THR A 65 -10.75 7.29 -23.47
CA THR A 65 -11.60 6.36 -24.24
C THR A 65 -10.80 5.16 -24.76
N TYR A 66 -9.58 5.38 -25.23
CA TYR A 66 -8.67 4.30 -25.64
C TYR A 66 -8.36 3.34 -24.49
N LEU A 67 -7.99 3.86 -23.32
CA LEU A 67 -7.70 3.02 -22.15
C LEU A 67 -8.95 2.29 -21.64
N GLU A 68 -10.13 2.90 -21.75
CA GLU A 68 -11.41 2.24 -21.44
C GLU A 68 -11.68 1.07 -22.40
N ALA A 69 -11.43 1.26 -23.71
CA ALA A 69 -11.53 0.21 -24.71
C ALA A 69 -10.51 -0.94 -24.49
N GLU A 70 -9.33 -0.64 -23.91
CA GLU A 70 -8.38 -1.67 -23.45
C GLU A 70 -8.82 -2.42 -22.18
N GLY A 71 -9.98 -2.09 -21.61
CA GLY A 71 -10.50 -2.74 -20.40
C GLY A 71 -9.85 -2.27 -19.10
N ARG A 72 -9.23 -1.07 -19.08
CA ARG A 72 -8.72 -0.50 -17.83
C ARG A 72 -9.86 -0.16 -16.89
N THR A 73 -9.70 -0.46 -15.60
CA THR A 73 -10.73 -0.19 -14.59
C THR A 73 -10.98 1.30 -14.41
N ALA A 74 -12.21 1.69 -14.04
CA ALA A 74 -12.55 3.08 -13.74
C ALA A 74 -11.61 3.72 -12.71
N THR A 75 -11.17 2.97 -11.69
CA THR A 75 -10.18 3.44 -10.70
C THR A 75 -8.83 3.76 -11.33
N THR A 76 -8.39 2.95 -12.29
CA THR A 76 -7.14 3.18 -13.03
C THR A 76 -7.26 4.42 -13.90
N LEU A 77 -8.36 4.54 -14.64
CA LEU A 77 -8.64 5.69 -15.51
C LEU A 77 -8.69 7.00 -14.73
N ASN A 78 -9.39 7.02 -13.58
CA ASN A 78 -9.44 8.20 -12.70
C ASN A 78 -8.07 8.60 -12.15
N LYS A 79 -7.21 7.62 -11.79
CA LYS A 79 -5.82 7.89 -11.37
C LYS A 79 -4.95 8.41 -12.51
N THR A 80 -5.10 7.85 -13.71
CA THR A 80 -4.42 8.32 -14.92
C THR A 80 -4.81 9.76 -15.21
N PHE A 81 -6.11 10.06 -15.26
CA PHE A 81 -6.61 11.42 -15.47
C PHE A 81 -6.14 12.39 -14.38
N SER A 82 -6.17 11.98 -13.11
CA SER A 82 -5.66 12.82 -12.01
C SER A 82 -4.18 13.18 -12.20
N THR A 83 -3.38 12.24 -12.71
CA THR A 83 -1.96 12.48 -13.03
C THR A 83 -1.81 13.42 -14.22
N ILE A 84 -2.59 13.23 -15.29
CA ILE A 84 -2.65 14.13 -16.45
C ILE A 84 -3.05 15.54 -16.00
N ARG A 85 -3.98 15.68 -15.06
CA ARG A 85 -4.37 16.98 -14.51
C ARG A 85 -3.26 17.67 -13.72
N VAL A 86 -2.46 16.90 -12.97
CA VAL A 86 -1.26 17.42 -12.29
C VAL A 86 -0.20 17.86 -13.31
N PHE A 87 -0.06 17.16 -14.43
CA PHE A 87 0.80 17.56 -15.55
C PHE A 87 0.29 18.81 -16.27
N ALA A 88 -1.02 18.88 -16.57
CA ALA A 88 -1.68 20.05 -17.15
C ALA A 88 -1.48 21.30 -16.29
N LYS A 89 -1.58 21.15 -14.96
CA LYS A 89 -1.24 22.21 -14.00
C LYS A 89 0.23 22.63 -14.08
N PHE A 90 1.16 21.68 -14.24
CA PHE A 90 2.59 21.96 -14.38
C PHE A 90 2.89 22.78 -15.63
N ILE A 91 2.26 22.48 -16.75
CA ILE A 91 2.39 23.25 -18.01
C ILE A 91 1.50 24.51 -18.05
N LYS A 92 0.82 24.85 -16.95
CA LYS A 92 -0.08 26.01 -16.82
C LYS A 92 -1.25 26.01 -17.82
N ARG A 93 -1.76 24.83 -18.18
CA ARG A 93 -2.90 24.67 -19.09
C ARG A 93 -3.99 23.80 -18.45
N LEU A 94 -4.54 24.22 -17.32
CA LEU A 94 -5.51 23.40 -16.58
C LEU A 94 -6.85 23.27 -17.32
N GLU A 95 -7.20 24.27 -18.13
CA GLU A 95 -8.42 24.37 -18.92
C GLU A 95 -8.65 23.19 -19.89
N ILE A 96 -7.57 22.55 -20.34
CA ILE A 96 -7.66 21.38 -21.23
C ILE A 96 -8.20 20.13 -20.51
N THR A 97 -8.29 20.17 -19.18
CA THR A 97 -8.80 19.06 -18.34
C THR A 97 -10.28 19.21 -18.00
N ASP A 98 -10.91 20.31 -18.39
CA ASP A 98 -12.30 20.58 -18.06
C ASP A 98 -13.26 19.69 -18.86
N ASN A 99 -14.35 19.28 -18.21
CA ASN A 99 -15.42 18.47 -18.80
C ASN A 99 -14.94 17.14 -19.45
N ILE A 100 -13.82 16.56 -19.00
CA ILE A 100 -13.40 15.22 -19.45
C ILE A 100 -14.35 14.18 -18.87
N ARG A 101 -14.95 13.36 -19.74
CA ARG A 101 -15.82 12.26 -19.35
C ARG A 101 -14.97 11.11 -18.81
N LEU A 102 -15.24 10.73 -17.56
CA LEU A 102 -14.63 9.58 -16.90
C LEU A 102 -15.72 8.56 -16.57
N PRO A 103 -15.42 7.26 -16.61
CA PRO A 103 -16.36 6.25 -16.13
C PRO A 103 -16.53 6.36 -14.62
N GLU A 104 -17.76 6.16 -14.17
CA GLU A 104 -18.07 6.10 -12.75
C GLU A 104 -17.37 4.91 -12.11
N VAL A 105 -16.70 5.17 -10.99
CA VAL A 105 -16.23 4.09 -10.12
C VAL A 105 -17.46 3.51 -9.44
N ARG A 106 -17.95 2.35 -9.92
CA ARG A 106 -18.97 1.58 -9.21
C ARG A 106 -18.48 1.41 -7.76
N LYS A 107 -19.17 2.06 -6.81
CA LYS A 107 -18.95 1.82 -5.39
C LYS A 107 -19.38 0.38 -5.14
N VAL A 108 -18.41 -0.55 -5.21
CA VAL A 108 -18.65 -1.91 -4.79
C VAL A 108 -19.15 -1.80 -3.35
N GLN A 109 -20.44 -2.13 -3.13
CA GLN A 109 -21.04 -2.17 -1.79
C GLN A 109 -20.02 -2.84 -0.88
N HIS A 110 -19.61 -2.19 0.21
CA HIS A 110 -18.47 -2.57 1.06
C HIS A 110 -18.39 -4.09 1.34
N ILE A 111 -17.84 -4.89 0.41
CA ILE A 111 -17.59 -6.30 0.64
C ILE A 111 -16.43 -6.29 1.62
N ALA A 112 -16.58 -6.97 2.75
CA ALA A 112 -15.47 -7.16 3.66
C ALA A 112 -14.29 -7.67 2.82
N PRO A 113 -13.11 -7.04 2.90
CA PRO A 113 -11.97 -7.49 2.12
C PRO A 113 -11.75 -8.98 2.37
N LYS A 114 -11.36 -9.74 1.34
CA LYS A 114 -11.07 -11.17 1.49
C LYS A 114 -10.02 -11.36 2.59
N CYS A 115 -10.44 -11.67 3.81
CA CYS A 115 -9.59 -12.13 4.90
C CYS A 115 -9.42 -13.64 4.77
N LEU A 116 -8.43 -14.19 5.46
CA LEU A 116 -8.30 -15.63 5.62
C LEU A 116 -9.31 -16.09 6.67
N GLU A 117 -10.12 -17.09 6.34
CA GLU A 117 -10.92 -17.79 7.34
C GLU A 117 -10.01 -18.58 8.30
N CYS A 118 -10.51 -18.96 9.48
CA CYS A 118 -9.71 -19.62 10.52
C CYS A 118 -8.94 -20.85 9.99
N ASN A 119 -9.57 -21.66 9.14
CA ASN A 119 -8.94 -22.83 8.53
C ASN A 119 -7.82 -22.44 7.54
N GLU A 120 -8.03 -21.40 6.74
CA GLU A 120 -7.02 -20.91 5.80
C GLU A 120 -5.82 -20.31 6.54
N LEU A 121 -6.08 -19.63 7.66
CA LEU A 121 -5.05 -19.07 8.53
C LEU A 121 -4.20 -20.18 9.16
N ASN A 122 -4.83 -21.18 9.76
CA ASN A 122 -4.13 -22.33 10.34
C ASN A 122 -3.31 -23.08 9.28
N ASN A 123 -3.86 -23.23 8.07
CA ASN A 123 -3.13 -23.83 6.96
C ASN A 123 -1.92 -22.99 6.51
N LEU A 124 -2.03 -21.66 6.52
CA LEU A 124 -0.91 -20.76 6.23
C LEU A 124 0.20 -20.92 7.27
N LEU A 125 -0.13 -20.90 8.57
CA LEU A 125 0.83 -21.02 9.67
C LEU A 125 1.56 -22.36 9.60
N ARG A 126 0.82 -23.47 9.47
CA ARG A 126 1.41 -24.81 9.28
C ARG A 126 2.31 -24.88 8.04
N LYS A 127 1.94 -24.23 6.93
CA LYS A 127 2.75 -24.22 5.71
C LYS A 127 4.06 -23.47 5.88
N VAL A 128 4.09 -22.37 6.63
CA VAL A 128 5.33 -21.62 6.85
C VAL A 128 6.26 -22.34 7.83
N GLU A 129 5.71 -22.90 8.90
CA GLU A 129 6.47 -23.70 9.88
C GLU A 129 7.11 -24.93 9.25
N ARG A 130 6.38 -25.67 8.41
CA ARG A 130 6.91 -26.85 7.69
C ARG A 130 8.09 -26.55 6.77
N LYS A 131 8.23 -25.31 6.30
CA LYS A 131 9.40 -24.92 5.49
C LYS A 131 10.67 -24.75 6.33
N ASN A 132 10.54 -24.74 7.66
CA ASN A 132 11.62 -24.62 8.63
C ASN A 132 12.61 -23.50 8.28
N ASN A 133 12.08 -22.32 7.94
CA ASN A 133 12.88 -21.14 7.64
C ASN A 133 12.52 -20.06 8.67
N PRO A 134 13.35 -19.86 9.72
CA PRO A 134 13.01 -18.97 10.84
C PRO A 134 12.71 -17.54 10.40
N ARG A 135 13.44 -17.02 9.40
CA ARG A 135 13.15 -15.70 8.82
C ARG A 135 11.74 -15.63 8.24
N ASP A 136 11.41 -16.56 7.35
CA ASP A 136 10.13 -16.52 6.63
C ASP A 136 8.95 -16.70 7.60
N THR A 137 9.11 -17.57 8.61
CA THR A 137 8.15 -17.75 9.70
C THR A 137 7.99 -16.46 10.50
N ALA A 138 9.08 -15.85 10.97
CA ALA A 138 9.05 -14.58 11.71
C ALA A 138 8.39 -13.44 10.90
N ILE A 139 8.62 -13.37 9.59
CA ILE A 139 7.97 -12.39 8.69
C ILE A 139 6.45 -12.59 8.68
N VAL A 140 5.98 -13.82 8.49
CA VAL A 140 4.55 -14.14 8.41
C VAL A 140 3.86 -13.84 9.74
N TYR A 141 4.43 -14.31 10.85
CA TYR A 141 3.91 -14.09 12.19
C TYR A 141 3.88 -12.61 12.54
N THR A 142 4.94 -11.85 12.25
CA THR A 142 4.98 -10.41 12.49
C THR A 142 3.87 -9.69 11.72
N LEU A 143 3.72 -9.96 10.42
CA LEU A 143 2.67 -9.32 9.60
C LEU A 143 1.26 -9.66 10.10
N LEU A 144 1.03 -10.91 10.46
CA LEU A 144 -0.28 -11.40 10.89
C LEU A 144 -0.68 -10.86 12.26
N TYR A 145 0.24 -10.84 13.22
CA TYR A 145 -0.07 -10.51 14.62
C TYR A 145 0.07 -9.03 14.98
N THR A 146 0.66 -8.22 14.10
CA THR A 146 0.81 -6.77 14.33
C THR A 146 0.06 -5.92 13.32
N GLY A 147 -0.38 -6.50 12.19
CA GLY A 147 -1.08 -5.76 11.13
C GLY A 147 -0.25 -4.66 10.45
N VAL A 148 1.07 -4.61 10.68
CA VAL A 148 1.95 -3.61 10.04
C VAL A 148 1.93 -3.75 8.51
N ARG A 149 2.12 -2.63 7.80
CA ARG A 149 2.23 -2.66 6.34
C ARG A 149 3.54 -3.34 5.96
N VAL A 150 3.59 -4.00 4.80
CA VAL A 150 4.84 -4.59 4.29
C VAL A 150 5.98 -3.57 4.17
N SER A 151 5.68 -2.32 3.82
CA SER A 151 6.66 -1.24 3.76
C SER A 151 7.21 -0.87 5.15
N GLU A 152 6.38 -0.97 6.19
CA GLU A 152 6.77 -0.74 7.57
C GLU A 152 7.64 -1.91 8.06
N LEU A 153 7.20 -3.16 7.80
CA LEU A 153 7.94 -4.38 8.14
C LEU A 153 9.38 -4.35 7.60
N VAL A 154 9.56 -4.08 6.30
CA VAL A 154 10.89 -4.08 5.69
C VAL A 154 11.78 -2.94 6.17
N ALA A 155 11.19 -1.88 6.75
CA ALA A 155 11.91 -0.71 7.26
C ALA A 155 12.35 -0.86 8.72
N LEU A 156 11.92 -1.90 9.43
CA LEU A 156 12.28 -2.13 10.83
C LEU A 156 13.77 -2.41 11.01
N ASN A 157 14.31 -1.92 12.11
CA ASN A 157 15.61 -2.29 12.65
C ASN A 157 15.45 -3.20 13.87
N ARG A 158 16.54 -3.86 14.27
CA ARG A 158 16.60 -4.63 15.53
C ARG A 158 16.25 -3.75 16.74
N GLU A 159 16.71 -2.50 16.75
CA GLU A 159 16.43 -1.51 17.81
C GLU A 159 14.94 -1.11 17.94
N ASP A 160 14.15 -1.34 16.89
CA ASP A 160 12.71 -1.03 16.92
C ASP A 160 11.91 -2.13 17.64
N ILE A 161 12.56 -3.22 18.03
CA ILE A 161 11.93 -4.38 18.66
C ILE A 161 12.39 -4.49 20.11
N THR A 162 11.44 -4.59 21.02
CA THR A 162 11.69 -4.92 22.42
C THR A 162 10.98 -6.22 22.75
N ILE A 163 11.74 -7.24 23.18
CA ILE A 163 11.21 -8.55 23.57
C ILE A 163 11.70 -8.85 24.99
N SER A 164 10.77 -9.15 25.89
CA SER A 164 11.02 -9.78 27.19
C SER A 164 10.28 -11.12 27.25
N THR A 165 10.40 -11.86 28.35
CA THR A 165 9.62 -13.11 28.55
C THR A 165 8.11 -12.84 28.65
N ARG A 166 7.69 -11.71 29.24
CA ARG A 166 6.27 -11.42 29.53
C ARG A 166 5.61 -10.42 28.57
N SER A 167 6.39 -9.60 27.88
CA SER A 167 5.89 -8.57 26.97
C SER A 167 6.79 -8.41 25.75
N GLY A 168 6.28 -7.72 24.74
CA GLY A 168 7.10 -7.24 23.65
C GLY A 168 6.37 -6.17 22.85
N SER A 169 7.13 -5.36 22.12
CA SER A 169 6.57 -4.32 21.27
C SER A 169 7.45 -4.06 20.06
N LEU A 170 6.81 -3.54 19.02
CA LEU A 170 7.42 -3.15 17.77
C LEU A 170 7.10 -1.68 17.51
N LYS A 171 8.15 -0.87 17.31
CA LYS A 171 8.03 0.56 17.04
C LYS A 171 8.01 0.80 15.53
N VAL A 172 6.86 1.20 15.00
CA VAL A 172 6.77 1.64 13.61
C VAL A 172 7.23 3.09 13.53
N ARG A 173 8.36 3.31 12.86
CA ARG A 173 8.95 4.64 12.65
C ARG A 173 8.18 5.46 11.61
N ASN A 174 8.25 6.79 11.74
CA ASN A 174 7.66 7.72 10.79
C ASN A 174 8.23 7.50 9.38
N GLY A 175 7.35 7.13 8.46
CA GLY A 175 7.51 7.44 7.04
C GLY A 175 6.68 8.67 6.70
N LYS A 176 7.03 9.38 5.63
CA LYS A 176 6.35 10.60 5.14
C LYS A 176 4.81 10.42 5.13
N GLY A 177 4.12 10.98 6.12
CA GLY A 177 2.65 10.94 6.27
C GLY A 177 2.06 9.89 7.22
N ASN A 178 2.86 9.04 7.90
CA ASN A 178 2.36 8.10 8.91
C ASN A 178 2.77 8.52 10.32
N VAL A 179 1.85 8.37 11.27
CA VAL A 179 2.08 8.60 12.71
C VAL A 179 2.86 7.43 13.30
N ALA A 180 3.93 7.73 14.04
CA ALA A 180 4.69 6.74 14.79
C ALA A 180 3.77 6.05 15.78
N ARG A 181 3.86 4.73 15.85
CA ARG A 181 3.06 3.94 16.77
C ARG A 181 3.85 2.75 17.29
N THR A 182 3.49 2.33 18.50
CA THR A 182 4.02 1.12 19.10
C THR A 182 2.95 0.06 19.02
N VAL A 183 3.28 -1.09 18.43
CA VAL A 183 2.36 -2.21 18.30
C VAL A 183 2.82 -3.32 19.26
N PRO A 184 1.95 -3.81 20.16
CA PRO A 184 2.26 -4.95 21.02
C PRO A 184 2.61 -6.20 20.20
N LEU A 185 3.57 -6.99 20.68
CA LEU A 185 3.95 -8.28 20.09
C LEU A 185 3.38 -9.43 20.94
N PRO A 186 2.39 -10.18 20.42
CA PRO A 186 1.89 -11.39 21.07
C PRO A 186 2.97 -12.47 21.25
N GLY A 187 2.72 -13.42 22.16
CA GLY A 187 3.67 -14.50 22.49
C GLY A 187 4.24 -15.23 21.27
N GLU A 188 3.39 -15.65 20.33
CA GLU A 188 3.82 -16.38 19.13
C GLU A 188 4.71 -15.53 18.22
N ALA A 189 4.39 -14.24 18.04
CA ALA A 189 5.24 -13.34 17.26
C ALA A 189 6.62 -13.14 17.91
N ARG A 190 6.66 -13.05 19.25
CA ARG A 190 7.93 -12.96 19.99
C ARG A 190 8.76 -14.23 19.84
N LEU A 191 8.15 -15.41 19.96
CA LEU A 191 8.84 -16.69 19.81
C LEU A 191 9.61 -16.77 18.49
N TYR A 192 8.91 -16.63 17.36
CA TYR A 192 9.54 -16.76 16.05
C TYR A 192 10.49 -15.61 15.70
N LEU A 193 10.25 -14.41 16.23
CA LEU A 193 11.21 -13.31 16.11
C LEU A 193 12.50 -13.62 16.86
N THR A 194 12.42 -14.17 18.07
CA THR A 194 13.59 -14.57 18.86
C THR A 194 14.36 -15.68 18.15
N GLU A 195 13.71 -16.76 17.72
CA GLU A 195 14.35 -17.85 16.97
C GLU A 195 15.11 -17.32 15.75
N TYR A 196 14.49 -16.43 14.98
CA TYR A 196 15.16 -15.80 13.84
C TYR A 196 16.35 -14.93 14.24
N LEU A 197 16.25 -14.18 15.33
CA LEU A 197 17.33 -13.29 15.79
C LEU A 197 18.50 -14.06 16.40
N GLU A 198 18.26 -15.22 17.01
CA GLU A 198 19.31 -16.08 17.56
C GLU A 198 20.19 -16.70 16.47
N GLU A 199 19.65 -16.99 15.28
CA GLU A 199 20.43 -17.46 14.12
C GLU A 199 21.25 -16.36 13.43
N ARG A 200 21.13 -15.10 13.86
CA ARG A 200 21.71 -13.95 13.17
C ARG A 200 23.03 -13.50 13.80
N GLU A 201 24.14 -13.95 13.23
CA GLU A 201 25.50 -13.57 13.65
C GLU A 201 26.02 -12.23 13.09
N ASP A 202 25.28 -11.57 12.21
CA ASP A 202 25.71 -10.30 11.60
C ASP A 202 25.38 -9.06 12.45
N ASN A 203 26.07 -7.96 12.15
CA ASN A 203 25.84 -6.63 12.74
C ASN A 203 24.89 -5.74 11.90
N ASN A 204 24.08 -6.31 11.00
CA ASN A 204 23.18 -5.50 10.17
C ASN A 204 22.04 -4.94 11.03
N PRO A 205 21.80 -3.62 11.02
CA PRO A 205 20.75 -3.03 11.83
C PRO A 205 19.34 -3.44 11.38
N ALA A 206 19.16 -3.84 10.10
CA ALA A 206 17.86 -4.25 9.59
C ALA A 206 17.34 -5.49 10.31
N LEU A 207 16.06 -5.45 10.70
CA LEU A 207 15.40 -6.57 11.36
C LEU A 207 15.41 -7.79 10.44
N PHE A 208 14.87 -7.67 9.22
CA PHE A 208 14.79 -8.78 8.26
C PHE A 208 15.77 -8.63 7.09
N LEU A 209 16.53 -9.69 6.82
CA LEU A 209 17.47 -9.77 5.70
C LEU A 209 17.01 -10.69 4.57
N SER A 210 17.34 -10.31 3.35
CA SER A 210 17.32 -11.18 2.18
C SER A 210 18.39 -12.28 2.27
N ASN A 211 18.32 -13.26 1.37
CA ASN A 211 19.35 -14.31 1.24
C ASN A 211 20.76 -13.73 0.95
N TYR A 212 20.84 -12.51 0.43
CA TYR A 212 22.10 -11.79 0.17
C TYR A 212 22.58 -10.97 1.38
N ARG A 213 22.05 -11.22 2.58
CA ARG A 213 22.39 -10.51 3.84
C ARG A 213 22.22 -8.99 3.81
N LYS A 214 21.40 -8.49 2.88
CA LYS A 214 20.95 -7.08 2.81
C LYS A 214 19.51 -6.98 3.30
N ARG A 215 19.07 -5.79 3.74
CA ARG A 215 17.67 -5.51 4.09
C ARG A 215 16.72 -6.08 3.05
N ILE A 216 15.74 -6.86 3.50
CA ILE A 216 14.79 -7.51 2.59
C ILE A 216 13.95 -6.46 1.85
N SER A 217 13.67 -6.69 0.56
CA SER A 217 12.84 -5.78 -0.22
C SER A 217 11.35 -6.08 -0.05
N VAL A 218 10.49 -5.08 -0.27
CA VAL A 218 9.02 -5.27 -0.33
C VAL A 218 8.64 -6.38 -1.31
N ARG A 219 9.29 -6.40 -2.48
CA ARG A 219 9.02 -7.40 -3.54
C ARG A 219 9.39 -8.82 -3.10
N SER A 220 10.47 -8.97 -2.34
CA SER A 220 10.89 -10.26 -1.78
C SER A 220 9.84 -10.80 -0.80
N VAL A 221 9.33 -9.96 0.10
CA VAL A 221 8.27 -10.35 1.03
C VAL A 221 6.97 -10.68 0.29
N GLN A 222 6.59 -9.88 -0.71
CA GLN A 222 5.42 -10.17 -1.54
C GLN A 222 5.56 -11.50 -2.29
N HIS A 223 6.74 -11.82 -2.80
CA HIS A 223 7.00 -13.10 -3.47
C HIS A 223 6.94 -14.29 -2.51
N LEU A 224 7.49 -14.14 -1.30
CA LEU A 224 7.36 -15.11 -0.21
C LEU A 224 5.88 -15.41 0.08
N LEU A 225 5.09 -14.37 0.35
CA LEU A 225 3.66 -14.52 0.68
C LEU A 225 2.86 -15.11 -0.48
N LYS A 226 3.17 -14.70 -1.73
CA LYS A 226 2.53 -15.26 -2.92
C LYS A 226 2.74 -16.77 -3.02
N LYS A 227 3.96 -17.27 -2.72
CA LYS A 227 4.25 -18.71 -2.68
C LYS A 227 3.48 -19.45 -1.57
N LEU A 228 3.01 -18.74 -0.55
CA LEU A 228 2.18 -19.28 0.51
C LEU A 228 0.68 -19.15 0.23
N GLY A 229 0.29 -18.57 -0.92
CA GLY A 229 -1.10 -18.37 -1.32
C GLY A 229 -1.75 -17.12 -0.71
N THR A 230 -0.96 -16.15 -0.25
CA THR A 230 -1.46 -14.92 0.36
C THR A 230 -0.68 -13.67 -0.10
N TYR A 231 -1.04 -12.50 0.43
CA TYR A 231 -0.37 -11.23 0.15
C TYR A 231 -0.50 -10.28 1.36
N PRO A 232 0.37 -9.26 1.50
CA PRO A 232 0.45 -8.47 2.74
C PRO A 232 -0.88 -7.85 3.18
N HIS A 233 -1.66 -7.32 2.23
CA HIS A 233 -2.94 -6.72 2.53
C HIS A 233 -3.94 -7.75 3.08
N GLN A 234 -3.93 -9.00 2.58
CA GLN A 234 -4.79 -10.06 3.09
C GLN A 234 -4.48 -10.40 4.55
N LEU A 235 -3.20 -10.51 4.93
CA LEU A 235 -2.81 -10.75 6.33
C LEU A 235 -3.27 -9.61 7.24
N ARG A 236 -3.10 -8.37 6.80
CA ARG A 236 -3.58 -7.19 7.54
C ARG A 236 -5.10 -7.15 7.64
N HIS A 237 -5.82 -7.57 6.60
CA HIS A 237 -7.28 -7.73 6.65
C HIS A 237 -7.68 -8.80 7.66
N SER A 238 -7.00 -9.95 7.67
CA SER A 238 -7.23 -11.01 8.66
C SER A 238 -6.98 -10.51 10.08
N TYR A 239 -5.88 -9.80 10.33
CA TYR A 239 -5.60 -9.17 11.63
C TYR A 239 -6.74 -8.27 12.10
N CYS A 240 -7.15 -7.31 11.26
CA CYS A 240 -8.24 -6.39 11.62
C CYS A 240 -9.57 -7.12 11.82
N SER A 241 -9.88 -8.10 10.96
CA SER A 241 -11.11 -8.90 11.04
C SER A 241 -11.15 -9.71 12.33
N VAL A 242 -10.05 -10.36 12.71
CA VAL A 242 -9.95 -11.13 13.96
C VAL A 242 -10.16 -10.24 15.19
N LEU A 243 -9.54 -9.05 15.23
CA LEU A 243 -9.73 -8.14 16.36
C LEU A 243 -11.17 -7.65 16.49
N VAL A 244 -11.79 -7.23 15.37
CA VAL A 244 -13.18 -6.78 15.35
C VAL A 244 -14.13 -7.91 15.74
N ARG A 245 -13.94 -9.12 15.21
CA ARG A 245 -14.74 -10.31 15.57
C ARG A 245 -14.58 -10.71 17.05
N LYS A 246 -13.45 -10.37 17.68
CA LYS A 246 -13.23 -10.55 19.13
C LYS A 246 -13.81 -9.41 19.98
N GLY A 247 -14.56 -8.47 19.38
CA GLY A 247 -15.23 -7.39 20.08
C GLY A 247 -14.31 -6.22 20.43
N ILE A 248 -13.10 -6.14 19.87
CA ILE A 248 -12.23 -4.97 20.05
C ILE A 248 -12.84 -3.79 19.28
N ASP A 249 -12.88 -2.63 19.93
CA ASP A 249 -13.48 -1.44 19.36
C ASP A 249 -12.75 -0.97 18.08
N ILE A 250 -13.51 -0.41 17.16
CA ILE A 250 -13.02 -0.02 15.82
C ILE A 250 -11.90 1.03 15.91
N ALA A 251 -11.93 1.90 16.93
CA ALA A 251 -10.93 2.95 17.10
C ALA A 251 -9.57 2.34 17.48
N THR A 252 -9.54 1.43 18.46
CA THR A 252 -8.35 0.67 18.86
C THR A 252 -7.80 -0.14 17.68
N VAL A 253 -8.66 -0.84 16.92
CA VAL A 253 -8.20 -1.59 15.73
C VAL A 253 -7.61 -0.65 14.67
N ALA A 254 -8.20 0.54 14.46
CA ALA A 254 -7.68 1.53 13.53
C ALA A 254 -6.31 2.08 13.98
N GLU A 255 -6.13 2.33 15.28
CA GLU A 255 -4.87 2.78 15.87
C GLU A 255 -3.77 1.74 15.71
N LEU A 256 -4.03 0.49 16.11
CA LEU A 256 -3.07 -0.64 15.97
C LEU A 256 -2.64 -0.84 14.52
N ALA A 257 -3.61 -0.84 13.60
CA ALA A 257 -3.31 -0.93 12.16
C ALA A 257 -2.62 0.34 11.63
N GLY A 258 -2.80 1.51 12.26
CA GLY A 258 -2.36 2.80 11.73
C GLY A 258 -3.16 3.22 10.50
N HIS A 259 -4.49 3.13 10.57
CA HIS A 259 -5.40 3.69 9.56
C HIS A 259 -5.66 5.18 9.85
N SER A 260 -5.38 6.04 8.87
CA SER A 260 -5.71 7.48 8.96
C SER A 260 -7.21 7.77 8.80
N ASP A 261 -7.94 6.85 8.17
CA ASP A 261 -9.40 6.91 8.01
C ASP A 261 -10.05 5.69 8.66
N ILE A 262 -10.86 5.93 9.69
CA ILE A 262 -11.59 4.92 10.44
C ILE A 262 -12.55 4.10 9.56
N ASN A 263 -13.01 4.65 8.43
CA ASN A 263 -13.84 3.91 7.47
C ASN A 263 -13.09 2.71 6.88
N THR A 264 -11.76 2.76 6.85
CA THR A 264 -10.90 1.63 6.44
C THR A 264 -11.04 0.44 7.39
N THR A 265 -11.34 0.68 8.66
CA THR A 265 -11.60 -0.36 9.68
C THR A 265 -13.10 -0.70 9.73
N ARG A 266 -13.98 0.28 9.57
CA ARG A 266 -15.45 0.07 9.61
C ARG A 266 -15.95 -1.02 8.67
N ARG A 267 -15.28 -1.22 7.53
CA ARG A 267 -15.61 -2.31 6.57
C ARG A 267 -15.50 -3.73 7.12
N TYR A 268 -14.81 -3.95 8.25
CA TYR A 268 -14.73 -5.26 8.91
C TYR A 268 -15.85 -5.48 9.93
N SER A 269 -16.57 -4.42 10.31
CA SER A 269 -17.56 -4.41 11.39
C SER A 269 -18.99 -4.61 10.89
N LYS A 270 -19.22 -5.34 9.78
CA LYS A 270 -20.59 -5.60 9.34
C LYS A 270 -21.23 -6.60 10.30
N PRO A 271 -22.13 -6.16 11.20
CA PRO A 271 -22.76 -7.06 12.14
C PRO A 271 -23.73 -7.92 11.34
N THR A 272 -23.75 -9.22 11.63
CA THR A 272 -24.80 -10.11 11.16
C THR A 272 -26.12 -9.76 11.83
N ALA A 273 -27.25 -10.10 11.22
CA ALA A 273 -28.57 -9.88 11.83
C ALA A 273 -28.66 -10.51 13.23
N LYS A 274 -28.01 -11.67 13.42
CA LYS A 274 -27.92 -12.38 14.69
C LYS A 274 -27.15 -11.57 15.76
N GLU A 275 -26.00 -11.00 15.41
CA GLU A 275 -25.20 -10.17 16.32
C GLU A 275 -25.93 -8.87 16.71
N LEU A 276 -26.78 -8.32 15.83
CA LEU A 276 -27.62 -7.17 16.17
C LEU A 276 -28.69 -7.53 17.20
N THR A 277 -29.35 -8.68 17.03
CA THR A 277 -30.34 -9.18 18.00
C THR A 277 -29.68 -9.45 19.35
N GLU A 278 -28.57 -10.20 19.37
CA GLU A 278 -27.82 -10.49 20.60
C GLU A 278 -27.31 -9.22 21.30
N ALA A 279 -26.94 -8.18 20.56
CA ALA A 279 -26.52 -6.90 21.12
C ALA A 279 -27.68 -6.14 21.80
N ILE A 280 -28.88 -6.17 21.22
CA ILE A 280 -30.09 -5.59 21.83
C ILE A 280 -30.46 -6.40 23.08
N ASP A 281 -30.45 -7.72 22.97
CA ASP A 281 -30.78 -8.62 24.09
C ASP A 281 -29.87 -8.36 25.29
N LYS A 282 -28.57 -8.22 25.03
CA LYS A 282 -27.58 -7.90 26.08
C LYS A 282 -27.71 -6.47 26.61
N ALA A 283 -28.04 -5.49 25.77
CA ALA A 283 -28.12 -4.09 26.22
C ALA A 283 -29.36 -3.79 27.08
N PHE A 284 -30.47 -4.49 26.85
CA PHE A 284 -31.76 -4.18 27.48
C PHE A 284 -32.31 -5.29 28.38
N PHE A 285 -31.78 -6.52 28.29
CA PHE A 285 -32.31 -7.68 29.02
C PHE A 285 -31.22 -8.49 29.76
N SER A 286 -30.04 -7.89 30.03
CA SER A 286 -29.04 -8.47 30.95
C SER A 286 -28.89 -7.71 32.25
#